data_AF-A0A661TQX4-F1
#
_entry.id   AF-A0A661TQX4-F1
#
_cell.length_a   1.000
_cell.length_b   1.000
_cell.length_c   1.000
_cell.angle_alpha   90.00
_cell.angle_beta   90.00
_cell.angle_gamma   90.00
#
_symmetry.space_group_name_H-M   'P 1'
#
loop_
_entity.id
_entity.type
_entity.pdbx_description
1 polymer ?
#
loop_
_entity_poly.entity_id
_entity_poly.type
_entity_poly.pdbx_seq_one_letter_code
_entity_poly.pdbx_strand_id
1 'polypeptide(L)'
;YVVTDGSDSDPGSKNDGIIENIILEKQEDGEWYFHIKYQNKYGWGQVAHKKFLVDVTPPEDFILGVDNGGDDTNPTPKLKFSTKDKTSGISHYFVKIGEETIKVSPEEASEGYYRLSVLTPAEYFVNLAAVDMAGNTASSSVNFIVDPLKAPIITDIPKILNKKEELVIRGTSFYSRVTVKINISKAGEDPIEAIVTTDDEGNWSYFHKEKLEKGNYEVWAKIVDKRGAQSLDSTRHLVAVVSSSIICAYGWWIVILLLLIIVFLVLYIIYQRSRFKEEKTRIRKENDEVKNKLSRIFAALREEVDELIELADKKPGYSEPERKIKERLRESLDISEEFIAKEVADVDKEIKLKEKGGEK
;
A
#
# COMPACT_ATOMS: atom_id res chain seq x y z
N TYR A 1 4.07 42.11 -67.33
CA TYR A 1 3.09 42.31 -66.22
C TYR A 1 3.47 43.59 -65.48
N VAL A 2 2.61 44.16 -64.63
CA VAL A 2 2.97 45.30 -63.76
C VAL A 2 2.21 45.22 -62.43
N VAL A 3 2.79 45.75 -61.36
CA VAL A 3 2.14 45.93 -60.06
C VAL A 3 2.03 47.42 -59.78
N THR A 4 0.84 47.90 -59.46
CA THR A 4 0.58 49.31 -59.17
C THR A 4 -0.48 49.47 -58.09
N ASP A 5 -0.60 50.67 -57.53
CA ASP A 5 -1.66 51.11 -56.63
C ASP A 5 -2.98 51.47 -57.39
N GLY A 6 -2.91 51.65 -58.71
CA GLY A 6 -4.06 51.89 -59.58
C GLY A 6 -4.81 50.62 -59.98
N SER A 7 -6.15 50.68 -60.02
CA SER A 7 -7.00 49.52 -60.34
C SER A 7 -7.02 49.13 -61.83
N ASP A 8 -6.59 50.01 -62.72
CA ASP A 8 -6.81 49.94 -64.18
C ASP A 8 -5.52 50.05 -65.02
N SER A 9 -4.34 49.92 -64.41
CA SER A 9 -3.05 50.00 -65.11
C SER A 9 -2.89 48.95 -66.23
N ASP A 10 -2.30 49.37 -67.36
CA ASP A 10 -1.93 48.50 -68.48
C ASP A 10 -0.41 48.19 -68.45
N PRO A 11 0.01 46.92 -68.37
CA PRO A 11 1.42 46.50 -68.49
C PRO A 11 2.12 46.90 -69.80
N GLY A 12 1.39 47.36 -70.81
CA GLY A 12 1.88 47.68 -72.13
C GLY A 12 1.95 46.47 -73.06
N SER A 13 2.83 46.55 -74.06
CA SER A 13 2.99 45.54 -75.12
C SER A 13 4.38 44.88 -75.13
N LYS A 14 5.17 45.08 -74.07
CA LYS A 14 6.48 44.44 -73.92
C LYS A 14 6.26 42.97 -73.56
N ASN A 15 6.89 42.07 -74.30
CA ASN A 15 6.81 40.64 -74.05
C ASN A 15 7.92 40.22 -73.07
N ASP A 16 7.51 39.78 -71.88
CA ASP A 16 8.42 39.33 -70.80
C ASP A 16 8.73 37.82 -70.87
N GLY A 17 8.27 37.11 -71.90
CA GLY A 17 8.44 35.67 -72.08
C GLY A 17 7.36 34.82 -71.39
N ILE A 18 7.58 33.50 -71.34
CA ILE A 18 6.74 32.58 -70.56
C ILE A 18 7.23 32.62 -69.11
N ILE A 19 6.39 33.12 -68.22
CA ILE A 19 6.70 33.27 -66.80
C ILE A 19 5.80 32.36 -65.99
N GLU A 20 6.40 31.45 -65.23
CA GLU A 20 5.67 30.56 -64.31
C GLU A 20 5.52 31.17 -62.91
N ASN A 21 6.53 31.92 -62.46
CA ASN A 21 6.58 32.53 -61.12
C ASN A 21 7.23 33.91 -61.18
N ILE A 22 6.76 34.83 -60.33
CA ILE A 22 7.28 36.19 -60.19
C ILE A 22 7.52 36.45 -58.71
N ILE A 23 8.71 36.96 -58.36
CA ILE A 23 9.00 37.50 -57.04
C ILE A 23 8.87 39.02 -57.17
N LEU A 24 7.95 39.61 -56.41
CA LEU A 24 7.76 41.05 -56.36
C LEU A 24 8.71 41.66 -55.31
N GLU A 25 9.22 42.85 -55.59
CA GLU A 25 9.94 43.63 -54.58
C GLU A 25 8.99 44.01 -53.43
N LYS A 26 9.56 44.29 -52.25
CA LYS A 26 8.80 44.67 -51.07
C LYS A 26 7.94 45.90 -51.39
N GLN A 27 6.64 45.77 -51.20
CA GLN A 27 5.69 46.87 -51.33
C GLN A 27 5.47 47.54 -49.97
N GLU A 28 5.13 48.82 -50.00
CA GLU A 28 4.64 49.53 -48.81
C GLU A 28 3.21 49.10 -48.49
N ASP A 29 2.75 49.45 -47.29
CA ASP A 29 1.37 49.20 -46.86
C ASP A 29 0.37 49.80 -47.84
N GLY A 30 -0.69 49.05 -48.12
CA GLY A 30 -1.81 49.57 -48.88
C GLY A 30 -2.42 48.58 -49.85
N GLU A 31 -3.26 49.13 -50.71
CA GLU A 31 -3.96 48.37 -51.74
C GLU A 31 -3.13 48.33 -53.01
N TRP A 32 -2.88 47.11 -53.51
CA TRP A 32 -2.09 46.89 -54.71
C TRP A 32 -2.86 46.03 -55.71
N TYR A 33 -2.52 46.20 -56.97
CA TYR A 33 -3.13 45.49 -58.08
C TYR A 33 -2.04 44.85 -58.94
N PHE A 34 -2.18 43.55 -59.18
CA PHE A 34 -1.36 42.81 -60.13
C PHE A 34 -2.07 42.81 -61.49
N HIS A 35 -1.38 43.33 -62.50
CA HIS A 35 -1.88 43.46 -63.87
C HIS A 35 -1.08 42.57 -64.82
N ILE A 36 -1.77 41.73 -65.57
CA ILE A 36 -1.14 40.84 -66.55
C ILE A 36 -1.89 40.83 -67.86
N LYS A 37 -1.13 40.74 -68.95
CA LYS A 37 -1.63 40.50 -70.30
C LYS A 37 -0.99 39.23 -70.84
N TYR A 38 -1.77 38.51 -71.62
CA TYR A 38 -1.32 37.33 -72.33
C TYR A 38 -1.31 37.62 -73.84
N GLN A 39 -0.27 37.18 -74.53
CA GLN A 39 -0.16 37.27 -75.98
C GLN A 39 -0.36 35.90 -76.60
N ASN A 40 -1.24 35.78 -77.59
CA ASN A 40 -1.40 34.60 -78.42
C ASN A 40 -1.05 34.90 -79.88
N LYS A 41 -1.26 33.92 -80.77
CA LYS A 41 -0.99 34.06 -82.22
C LYS A 41 -1.80 35.18 -82.92
N TYR A 42 -2.82 35.72 -82.29
CA TYR A 42 -3.67 36.81 -82.79
C TYR A 42 -3.36 38.18 -82.15
N GLY A 43 -2.40 38.24 -81.22
CA GLY A 43 -1.98 39.47 -80.55
C GLY A 43 -2.20 39.45 -79.04
N TRP A 44 -2.18 40.64 -78.43
CA TRP A 44 -2.38 40.84 -77.00
C TRP A 44 -3.86 40.73 -76.62
N GLY A 45 -4.15 39.96 -75.58
CA GLY A 45 -5.47 39.89 -74.95
C GLY A 45 -5.76 41.08 -74.03
N GLN A 46 -6.93 41.03 -73.38
CA GLN A 46 -7.34 42.00 -72.36
C GLN A 46 -6.42 41.93 -71.13
N VAL A 47 -6.37 43.03 -70.37
CA VAL A 47 -5.67 43.07 -69.08
C VAL A 47 -6.50 42.34 -68.04
N ALA A 48 -5.86 41.43 -67.29
CA ALA A 48 -6.43 40.84 -66.09
C ALA A 48 -5.88 41.57 -64.87
N HIS A 49 -6.76 41.89 -63.92
CA HIS A 49 -6.45 42.66 -62.72
C HIS A 49 -6.74 41.80 -61.48
N LYS A 50 -5.82 41.79 -60.51
CA LYS A 50 -6.03 41.13 -59.22
C LYS A 50 -5.62 42.06 -58.08
N LYS A 51 -6.60 42.49 -57.28
CA LYS A 51 -6.36 43.22 -56.04
C LYS A 51 -5.72 42.30 -54.99
N PHE A 52 -4.75 42.83 -54.26
CA PHE A 52 -4.20 42.27 -53.04
C PHE A 52 -3.89 43.40 -52.05
N LEU A 53 -3.84 43.08 -50.76
CA LEU A 53 -3.51 44.02 -49.70
C LEU A 53 -2.12 43.68 -49.19
N VAL A 54 -1.31 44.71 -48.95
CA VAL A 54 0.00 44.59 -48.32
C VAL A 54 -0.06 45.31 -46.99
N ASP A 55 0.39 44.62 -45.94
CA ASP A 55 0.53 45.16 -44.61
C ASP A 55 1.83 44.60 -44.02
N VAL A 56 2.82 45.48 -43.88
CA VAL A 56 4.13 45.20 -43.31
C VAL A 56 4.33 45.88 -41.96
N THR A 57 3.29 46.53 -41.42
CA THR A 57 3.34 47.26 -40.17
C THR A 57 2.77 46.40 -39.04
N PRO A 58 3.54 46.11 -37.98
CA PRO A 58 3.01 45.43 -36.81
C PRO A 58 1.92 46.21 -36.07
N PRO A 59 1.10 45.52 -35.26
CA PRO A 59 0.22 46.17 -34.30
C PRO A 59 0.94 47.20 -33.41
N GLU A 60 0.22 48.19 -32.90
CA GLU A 60 0.75 49.18 -31.97
C GLU A 60 1.32 48.51 -30.70
N ASP A 61 2.46 49.01 -30.21
CA ASP A 61 3.03 48.57 -28.93
C ASP A 61 2.04 48.77 -27.77
N PHE A 62 2.02 47.82 -26.85
CA PHE A 62 1.11 47.84 -25.71
C PHE A 62 1.78 47.35 -24.42
N ILE A 63 1.17 47.71 -23.29
CA ILE A 63 1.61 47.26 -21.97
C ILE A 63 0.66 46.16 -21.50
N LEU A 64 1.23 45.02 -21.13
CA LEU A 64 0.51 43.95 -20.47
C LEU A 64 0.48 44.18 -18.95
N GLY A 65 -0.72 44.29 -18.40
CA GLY A 65 -0.96 44.35 -16.95
C GLY A 65 -1.70 43.12 -16.43
N VAL A 66 -1.65 42.93 -15.12
CA VAL A 66 -2.41 41.88 -14.42
C VAL A 66 -3.30 42.52 -13.37
N ASP A 67 -4.55 42.10 -13.31
CA ASP A 67 -5.52 42.50 -12.31
C ASP A 67 -6.01 41.27 -11.55
N ASN A 68 -5.59 41.16 -10.29
CA ASN A 68 -5.99 40.11 -9.36
C ASN A 68 -7.31 40.45 -8.62
N GLY A 69 -7.95 41.58 -8.92
CA GLY A 69 -9.17 42.02 -8.24
C GLY A 69 -8.95 42.43 -6.78
N GLY A 70 -7.71 42.76 -6.41
CA GLY A 70 -7.33 43.13 -5.03
C GLY A 70 -7.20 41.95 -4.07
N ASP A 71 -7.11 40.72 -4.59
CA ASP A 71 -6.88 39.50 -3.80
C ASP A 71 -5.73 38.71 -4.41
N ASP A 72 -4.62 38.61 -3.68
CA ASP A 72 -3.41 37.91 -4.12
C ASP A 72 -3.63 36.39 -4.28
N THR A 73 -4.68 35.84 -3.65
CA THR A 73 -5.06 34.42 -3.78
C THR A 73 -6.00 34.15 -4.96
N ASN A 74 -6.32 35.17 -5.78
CA ASN A 74 -7.21 35.01 -6.93
C ASN A 74 -6.57 34.07 -7.98
N PRO A 75 -7.17 32.90 -8.23
CA PRO A 75 -6.60 31.90 -9.12
C PRO A 75 -6.89 32.21 -10.60
N THR A 76 -7.76 33.17 -10.91
CA THR A 76 -8.16 33.54 -12.28
C THR A 76 -7.95 35.03 -12.52
N PRO A 77 -6.70 35.52 -12.47
CA PRO A 77 -6.44 36.94 -12.69
C PRO A 77 -6.75 37.34 -14.14
N LYS A 78 -7.00 38.63 -14.33
CA LYS A 78 -7.30 39.22 -15.64
C LYS A 78 -6.04 39.84 -16.24
N LEU A 79 -5.69 39.44 -17.45
CA LEU A 79 -4.65 40.09 -18.25
C LEU A 79 -5.23 41.32 -18.92
N LYS A 80 -4.80 42.52 -18.54
CA LYS A 80 -5.24 43.80 -19.12
C LYS A 80 -4.28 44.23 -20.21
N PHE A 81 -4.80 44.42 -21.41
CA PHE A 81 -4.04 44.89 -22.56
C PHE A 81 -5.00 45.48 -23.60
N SER A 82 -4.47 46.35 -24.46
CA SER A 82 -5.18 46.88 -25.61
C SER A 82 -4.16 47.30 -26.64
N THR A 83 -4.36 46.86 -27.88
CA THR A 83 -3.58 47.27 -29.05
C THR A 83 -4.51 47.38 -30.25
N LYS A 84 -4.07 48.12 -31.26
CA LYS A 84 -4.76 48.30 -32.52
C LYS A 84 -3.76 48.07 -33.64
N ASP A 85 -4.26 47.57 -34.75
CA ASP A 85 -3.56 47.64 -36.01
C ASP A 85 -4.36 48.53 -36.98
N LYS A 86 -3.65 49.34 -37.77
CA LYS A 86 -4.26 50.37 -38.63
C LYS A 86 -4.67 49.84 -39.99
N THR A 87 -3.97 48.84 -40.51
CA THR A 87 -4.08 48.44 -41.92
C THR A 87 -4.99 47.24 -42.07
N SER A 88 -4.73 46.16 -41.34
CA SER A 88 -5.45 44.89 -41.46
C SER A 88 -6.24 44.51 -40.20
N GLY A 89 -5.97 45.17 -39.07
CA GLY A 89 -6.62 44.91 -37.79
C GLY A 89 -6.06 43.66 -37.10
N ILE A 90 -6.48 43.41 -35.86
CA ILE A 90 -5.99 42.28 -35.08
C ILE A 90 -6.70 40.99 -35.50
N SER A 91 -5.92 39.96 -35.83
CA SER A 91 -6.43 38.61 -36.08
C SER A 91 -6.68 37.84 -34.79
N HIS A 92 -5.67 37.79 -33.90
CA HIS A 92 -5.72 37.05 -32.65
C HIS A 92 -4.55 37.44 -31.73
N TYR A 93 -4.60 36.93 -30.50
CA TYR A 93 -3.50 36.99 -29.55
C TYR A 93 -2.99 35.59 -29.23
N PHE A 94 -1.69 35.48 -28.96
CA PHE A 94 -1.09 34.32 -28.30
C PHE A 94 -0.72 34.70 -26.88
N VAL A 95 -1.34 34.03 -25.91
CA VAL A 95 -0.99 34.14 -24.49
C VAL A 95 -0.16 32.92 -24.12
N LYS A 96 1.11 33.13 -23.84
CA LYS A 96 2.01 32.10 -23.34
C LYS A 96 2.19 32.26 -21.83
N ILE A 97 1.79 31.25 -21.07
CA ILE A 97 1.92 31.19 -19.61
C ILE A 97 2.64 29.89 -19.24
N GLY A 98 3.90 30.01 -18.79
CA GLY A 98 4.77 28.84 -18.65
C GLY A 98 4.99 28.12 -19.99
N GLU A 99 4.64 26.83 -20.04
CA GLU A 99 4.71 26.01 -21.26
C GLU A 99 3.43 26.07 -22.12
N GLU A 100 2.32 26.52 -21.54
CA GLU A 100 1.03 26.58 -22.23
C GLU A 100 0.98 27.79 -23.17
N THR A 101 0.48 27.58 -24.39
CA THR A 101 0.22 28.65 -25.35
C THR A 101 -1.25 28.61 -25.75
N ILE A 102 -1.96 29.70 -25.48
CA ILE A 102 -3.39 29.84 -25.70
C ILE A 102 -3.61 30.85 -26.83
N LYS A 103 -4.40 30.47 -27.83
CA LYS A 103 -4.86 31.39 -28.87
C LYS A 103 -6.15 32.06 -28.40
N VAL A 104 -6.14 33.39 -28.33
CA VAL A 104 -7.26 34.21 -27.85
C VAL A 104 -7.77 35.06 -29.00
N SER A 105 -9.08 35.08 -29.22
CA SER A 105 -9.73 35.92 -30.22
C SER A 105 -9.89 37.38 -29.74
N PRO A 106 -9.96 38.37 -30.64
CA PRO A 106 -10.29 39.75 -30.27
C PRO A 106 -11.61 39.88 -29.50
N GLU A 107 -12.59 39.02 -29.77
CA GLU A 107 -13.88 39.00 -29.08
C GLU A 107 -13.74 38.62 -27.60
N GLU A 108 -12.88 37.63 -27.28
CA GLU A 108 -12.60 37.21 -25.90
C GLU A 108 -11.87 38.28 -25.08
N ALA A 109 -11.17 39.21 -25.76
CA ALA A 109 -10.48 40.34 -25.14
C ALA A 109 -11.22 41.67 -25.30
N SER A 110 -12.46 41.66 -25.81
CA SER A 110 -13.21 42.87 -26.17
C SER A 110 -13.51 43.81 -24.99
N GLU A 111 -13.51 43.28 -23.75
CA GLU A 111 -13.65 44.06 -22.52
C GLU A 111 -12.34 44.75 -22.07
N GLY A 112 -11.28 44.69 -22.88
CA GLY A 112 -9.95 45.23 -22.57
C GLY A 112 -9.14 44.33 -21.63
N TYR A 113 -9.58 43.09 -21.44
CA TYR A 113 -8.85 42.08 -20.69
C TYR A 113 -9.19 40.66 -21.16
N TYR A 114 -8.28 39.72 -20.91
CA TYR A 114 -8.51 38.28 -21.02
C TYR A 114 -8.48 37.62 -19.64
N ARG A 115 -9.44 36.74 -19.33
CA ARG A 115 -9.48 36.05 -18.03
C ARG A 115 -8.76 34.71 -18.14
N LEU A 116 -7.75 34.49 -17.31
CA LEU A 116 -7.05 33.22 -17.26
C LEU A 116 -7.91 32.11 -16.64
N SER A 117 -7.66 30.88 -17.05
CA SER A 117 -8.14 29.66 -16.38
C SER A 117 -7.61 29.58 -14.94
N VAL A 118 -8.18 28.70 -14.13
CA VAL A 118 -7.78 28.52 -12.73
C VAL A 118 -6.31 28.10 -12.65
N LEU A 119 -5.50 28.95 -12.05
CA LEU A 119 -4.07 28.74 -11.79
C LEU A 119 -3.84 28.16 -10.39
N THR A 120 -2.77 27.39 -10.26
CA THR A 120 -2.26 26.95 -8.96
C THR A 120 -1.39 28.02 -8.32
N PRO A 121 -1.17 28.02 -7.00
CA PRO A 121 -0.27 28.96 -6.37
C PRO A 121 1.17 28.82 -6.88
N ALA A 122 1.68 29.86 -7.54
CA ALA A 122 3.02 29.92 -8.12
C ALA A 122 3.34 31.35 -8.60
N GLU A 123 4.60 31.58 -8.98
CA GLU A 123 5.00 32.71 -9.80
C GLU A 123 4.82 32.36 -11.29
N TYR A 124 4.24 33.28 -12.05
CA TYR A 124 3.93 33.13 -13.47
C TYR A 124 4.58 34.24 -14.29
N PHE A 125 5.25 33.84 -15.38
CA PHE A 125 5.66 34.72 -16.46
C PHE A 125 4.71 34.55 -17.64
N VAL A 126 4.10 35.65 -18.07
CA VAL A 126 3.20 35.69 -19.22
C VAL A 126 3.81 36.52 -20.33
N ASN A 127 3.86 35.96 -21.53
CA ASN A 127 4.14 36.68 -22.75
C ASN A 127 2.86 36.71 -23.61
N LEU A 128 2.46 37.90 -24.04
CA LEU A 128 1.31 38.10 -24.92
C LEU A 128 1.81 38.67 -26.25
N ALA A 129 1.48 38.01 -27.35
CA ALA A 129 1.74 38.49 -28.71
C ALA A 129 0.42 38.78 -29.41
N ALA A 130 0.23 40.02 -29.89
CA ALA A 130 -0.85 40.38 -30.80
C ALA A 130 -0.40 40.14 -32.23
N VAL A 131 -1.26 39.49 -33.02
CA VAL A 131 -1.01 39.15 -34.42
C VAL A 131 -2.08 39.82 -35.27
N ASP A 132 -1.68 40.61 -36.26
CA ASP A 132 -2.61 41.21 -37.23
C ASP A 132 -3.10 40.19 -38.28
N MET A 133 -3.91 40.62 -39.24
CA MET A 133 -4.39 39.72 -40.31
C MET A 133 -3.33 39.40 -41.38
N ALA A 134 -2.24 40.15 -41.44
CA ALA A 134 -1.13 39.92 -42.36
C ALA A 134 0.00 39.06 -41.75
N GLY A 135 -0.07 38.77 -40.44
CA GLY A 135 0.89 37.97 -39.69
C GLY A 135 2.00 38.77 -39.01
N ASN A 136 1.95 40.11 -38.99
CA ASN A 136 2.90 40.90 -38.21
C ASN A 136 2.53 40.85 -36.73
N THR A 137 3.52 41.06 -35.85
CA THR A 137 3.37 40.82 -34.42
C THR A 137 3.94 41.93 -33.55
N ALA A 138 3.23 42.24 -32.47
CA ALA A 138 3.71 43.06 -31.35
C ALA A 138 3.56 42.27 -30.06
N SER A 139 4.49 42.39 -29.11
CA SER A 139 4.46 41.57 -27.89
C SER A 139 4.79 42.36 -26.64
N SER A 140 4.23 41.90 -25.52
CA SER A 140 4.44 42.46 -24.19
C SER A 140 4.45 41.33 -23.16
N SER A 141 5.09 41.53 -22.01
CA SER A 141 5.20 40.49 -20.98
C SER A 141 5.09 41.03 -19.57
N VAL A 142 4.69 40.16 -18.64
CA VAL A 142 4.48 40.51 -17.23
C VAL A 142 4.75 39.31 -16.33
N ASN A 143 5.30 39.58 -15.13
CA ASN A 143 5.40 38.62 -14.04
C ASN A 143 4.31 38.92 -13.00
N PHE A 144 3.72 37.88 -12.43
CA PHE A 144 2.84 38.00 -11.27
C PHE A 144 2.87 36.73 -10.42
N ILE A 145 2.35 36.81 -9.21
CA ILE A 145 2.28 35.70 -8.25
C ILE A 145 0.81 35.44 -7.93
N VAL A 146 0.45 34.16 -7.83
CA VAL A 146 -0.80 33.71 -7.20
C VAL A 146 -0.44 33.13 -5.85
N ASP A 147 -0.87 33.79 -4.78
CA ASP A 147 -0.58 33.35 -3.42
C ASP A 147 -1.44 32.14 -3.02
N PRO A 148 -0.89 31.21 -2.22
CA PRO A 148 -1.64 30.09 -1.73
C PRO A 148 -2.61 30.52 -0.62
N LEU A 149 -3.76 29.85 -0.55
CA LEU A 149 -4.55 29.86 0.67
C LEU A 149 -3.74 29.25 1.83
N LYS A 150 -4.06 29.63 3.08
CA LYS A 150 -3.51 28.96 4.27
C LYS A 150 -3.87 27.47 4.25
N ALA A 151 -2.87 26.61 4.38
CA ALA A 151 -3.05 25.16 4.42
C ALA A 151 -3.92 24.73 5.61
N PRO A 152 -4.71 23.64 5.48
CA PRO A 152 -5.43 23.07 6.60
C PRO A 152 -4.46 22.41 7.58
N ILE A 153 -4.88 22.27 8.84
CA ILE A 153 -4.13 21.60 9.90
C ILE A 153 -4.84 20.29 10.21
N ILE A 154 -4.12 19.17 10.12
CA ILE A 154 -4.61 17.87 10.60
C ILE A 154 -4.37 17.82 12.12
N THR A 155 -5.45 17.77 12.90
CA THR A 155 -5.39 17.84 14.35
C THR A 155 -5.40 16.47 15.01
N ASP A 156 -6.06 15.49 14.39
CA ASP A 156 -6.18 14.14 14.92
C ASP A 156 -6.10 13.11 13.80
N ILE A 157 -5.15 12.19 13.94
CA ILE A 157 -4.91 11.06 13.05
C ILE A 157 -4.11 9.98 13.80
N PRO A 158 -4.52 8.70 13.76
CA PRO A 158 -3.82 7.65 14.47
C PRO A 158 -2.45 7.36 13.84
N LYS A 159 -1.41 7.21 14.67
CA LYS A 159 -0.07 6.78 14.19
C LYS A 159 -0.03 5.30 13.80
N ILE A 160 -0.88 4.49 14.43
CA ILE A 160 -0.99 3.04 14.19
C ILE A 160 -2.47 2.72 14.03
N LEU A 161 -2.82 2.01 12.96
CA LEU A 161 -4.19 1.61 12.65
C LEU A 161 -4.24 0.09 12.49
N ASN A 162 -5.17 -0.59 13.18
CA ASN A 162 -5.39 -2.00 12.89
C ASN A 162 -6.14 -2.15 11.56
N LYS A 163 -5.81 -3.14 10.74
CA LYS A 163 -6.47 -3.44 9.44
C LYS A 163 -8.01 -3.59 9.52
N LYS A 164 -8.56 -3.83 10.71
CA LYS A 164 -10.02 -3.95 10.94
C LYS A 164 -10.69 -2.65 11.36
N GLU A 165 -9.92 -1.64 11.74
CA GLU A 165 -10.41 -0.33 12.18
C GLU A 165 -10.54 0.61 10.96
N GLU A 166 -11.48 1.55 11.07
CA GLU A 166 -11.67 2.61 10.08
C GLU A 166 -10.68 3.75 10.36
N LEU A 167 -10.08 4.33 9.32
CA LEU A 167 -9.21 5.49 9.48
C LEU A 167 -10.08 6.74 9.63
N VAL A 168 -9.93 7.40 10.78
CA VAL A 168 -10.57 8.70 11.06
C VAL A 168 -9.51 9.78 11.03
N ILE A 169 -9.76 10.84 10.25
CA ILE A 169 -8.89 12.01 10.15
C ILE A 169 -9.73 13.23 10.50
N ARG A 170 -9.23 14.06 11.41
CA ARG A 170 -9.85 15.34 11.76
C ARG A 170 -8.87 16.47 11.61
N GLY A 171 -9.39 17.65 11.31
CA GLY A 171 -8.57 18.84 11.20
C GLY A 171 -9.38 20.11 11.22
N THR A 172 -8.66 21.21 11.07
CA THR A 172 -9.20 22.57 10.99
C THR A 172 -8.62 23.31 9.79
N SER A 173 -9.26 24.39 9.40
CA SER A 173 -8.81 25.32 8.37
C SER A 173 -9.13 26.73 8.80
N PHE A 174 -8.40 27.71 8.28
CA PHE A 174 -8.73 29.12 8.46
C PHE A 174 -10.05 29.50 7.76
N TYR A 175 -10.47 28.73 6.76
CA TYR A 175 -11.62 29.04 5.92
C TYR A 175 -12.80 28.10 6.20
N SER A 176 -13.99 28.68 6.36
CA SER A 176 -15.27 27.98 6.50
C SER A 176 -15.86 27.59 5.15
N ARG A 177 -16.61 26.48 5.08
CA ARG A 177 -17.31 26.02 3.87
C ARG A 177 -16.42 25.91 2.63
N VAL A 178 -15.17 25.50 2.81
CA VAL A 178 -14.24 25.20 1.72
C VAL A 178 -14.03 23.70 1.58
N THR A 179 -13.63 23.28 0.39
CA THR A 179 -13.35 21.88 0.10
C THR A 179 -11.97 21.51 0.61
N VAL A 180 -11.86 20.46 1.42
CA VAL A 180 -10.59 19.84 1.83
C VAL A 180 -10.39 18.60 0.97
N LYS A 181 -9.30 18.57 0.20
CA LYS A 181 -8.81 17.39 -0.52
C LYS A 181 -7.77 16.68 0.35
N ILE A 182 -8.07 15.47 0.77
CA ILE A 182 -7.20 14.62 1.60
C ILE A 182 -6.58 13.58 0.68
N ASN A 183 -5.27 13.39 0.78
CA ASN A 183 -4.53 12.37 0.08
C ASN A 183 -4.01 11.34 1.08
N ILE A 184 -4.22 10.06 0.80
CA ILE A 184 -3.70 8.94 1.58
C ILE A 184 -2.87 8.09 0.63
N SER A 185 -1.54 8.18 0.71
CA SER A 185 -0.64 7.48 -0.20
C SER A 185 0.15 6.41 0.53
N LYS A 186 0.32 5.25 -0.11
CA LYS A 186 1.30 4.24 0.28
C LYS A 186 2.48 4.33 -0.68
N ALA A 187 3.70 4.15 -0.16
CA ALA A 187 4.92 4.29 -0.96
C ALA A 187 4.88 3.43 -2.24
N GLY A 188 5.03 4.09 -3.40
CA GLY A 188 5.01 3.44 -4.71
C GLY A 188 3.61 3.18 -5.29
N GLU A 189 2.55 3.66 -4.64
CA GLU A 189 1.16 3.57 -5.09
C GLU A 189 0.56 4.97 -5.26
N ASP A 190 -0.41 5.11 -6.16
CA ASP A 190 -1.14 6.36 -6.34
C ASP A 190 -1.93 6.71 -5.07
N PRO A 191 -2.01 8.02 -4.70
CA PRO A 191 -2.75 8.44 -3.53
C PRO A 191 -4.25 8.15 -3.68
N ILE A 192 -4.85 7.65 -2.61
CA ILE A 192 -6.31 7.64 -2.46
C ILE A 192 -6.74 9.07 -2.15
N GLU A 193 -7.51 9.67 -3.05
CA GLU A 193 -8.07 11.00 -2.85
C GLU A 193 -9.43 10.93 -2.16
N ALA A 194 -9.62 11.79 -1.17
CA ALA A 194 -10.90 11.99 -0.48
C ALA A 194 -11.23 13.47 -0.39
N ILE A 195 -12.53 13.77 -0.37
CA ILE A 195 -13.02 15.14 -0.36
C ILE A 195 -14.04 15.31 0.76
N VAL A 196 -13.82 16.32 1.59
CA VAL A 196 -14.77 16.78 2.61
C VAL A 196 -14.92 18.29 2.54
N THR A 197 -15.93 18.84 3.20
CA THR A 197 -16.14 20.30 3.30
C THR A 197 -15.98 20.72 4.75
N THR A 198 -15.35 21.88 4.98
CA THR A 198 -15.27 22.46 6.32
C THR A 198 -16.62 23.00 6.77
N ASP A 199 -16.89 22.93 8.07
CA ASP A 199 -18.07 23.55 8.68
C ASP A 199 -17.94 25.09 8.74
N ASP A 200 -18.89 25.73 9.41
CA ASP A 200 -18.93 27.19 9.57
C ASP A 200 -17.78 27.74 10.44
N GLU A 201 -17.15 26.88 11.26
CA GLU A 201 -16.01 27.20 12.12
C GLU A 201 -14.67 26.81 11.48
N GLY A 202 -14.69 26.13 10.33
CA GLY A 202 -13.49 25.65 9.64
C GLY A 202 -13.04 24.24 10.06
N ASN A 203 -13.79 23.53 10.91
CA ASN A 203 -13.48 22.16 11.29
C ASN A 203 -13.94 21.17 10.20
N TRP A 204 -13.26 20.02 10.13
CA TRP A 204 -13.61 18.95 9.20
C TRP A 204 -13.26 17.58 9.79
N SER A 205 -13.96 16.55 9.32
CA SER A 205 -13.73 15.16 9.72
C SER A 205 -14.01 14.23 8.55
N TYR A 206 -13.13 13.26 8.34
CA TYR A 206 -13.23 12.26 7.30
C TYR A 206 -13.13 10.85 7.88
N PHE A 207 -13.99 9.96 7.39
CA PHE A 207 -14.09 8.56 7.80
C PHE A 207 -13.84 7.69 6.57
N HIS A 208 -12.66 7.08 6.50
CA HIS A 208 -12.32 6.15 5.44
C HIS A 208 -12.90 4.76 5.75
N LYS A 209 -13.94 4.39 5.00
CA LYS A 209 -14.70 3.14 5.21
C LYS A 209 -13.99 1.90 4.66
N GLU A 210 -13.14 2.07 3.66
CA GLU A 210 -12.42 0.96 3.05
C GLU A 210 -11.24 0.55 3.92
N LYS A 211 -10.94 -0.76 3.92
CA LYS A 211 -9.84 -1.28 4.72
C LYS A 211 -8.53 -1.03 4.01
N LEU A 212 -7.61 -0.38 4.70
CA LEU A 212 -6.25 -0.21 4.21
C LEU A 212 -5.46 -1.51 4.37
N GLU A 213 -4.67 -1.83 3.35
CA GLU A 213 -3.73 -2.94 3.41
C GLU A 213 -2.57 -2.64 4.35
N LYS A 214 -1.90 -3.68 4.86
CA LYS A 214 -0.76 -3.52 5.76
C LYS A 214 0.34 -2.69 5.06
N GLY A 215 0.83 -1.66 5.75
CA GLY A 215 1.87 -0.78 5.19
C GLY A 215 1.97 0.54 5.94
N ASN A 216 2.94 1.36 5.51
CA ASN A 216 3.07 2.73 5.98
C ASN A 216 2.43 3.66 4.95
N TYR A 217 1.52 4.51 5.43
CA TYR A 217 0.84 5.51 4.63
C TYR A 217 1.27 6.89 5.05
N GLU A 218 1.31 7.79 4.09
CA GLU A 218 1.50 9.21 4.29
C GLU A 218 0.18 9.92 3.96
N VAL A 219 -0.26 10.78 4.87
CA VAL A 219 -1.53 11.48 4.80
C VAL A 219 -1.32 12.97 4.88
N TRP A 220 -1.86 13.69 3.90
CA TRP A 220 -1.82 15.15 3.87
C TRP A 220 -3.10 15.70 3.24
N ALA A 221 -3.34 16.98 3.45
CA ALA A 221 -4.53 17.64 2.93
C ALA A 221 -4.19 19.00 2.34
N LYS A 222 -5.03 19.45 1.40
CA LYS A 222 -5.01 20.83 0.91
C LYS A 222 -6.44 21.32 0.77
N ILE A 223 -6.64 22.63 0.83
CA ILE A 223 -7.96 23.22 0.58
C ILE A 223 -8.09 23.77 -0.83
N VAL A 224 -9.32 23.76 -1.32
CA VAL A 224 -9.74 24.38 -2.57
C VAL A 224 -11.02 25.17 -2.28
N ASP A 225 -11.02 26.47 -2.55
CA ASP A 225 -12.22 27.29 -2.39
C ASP A 225 -13.15 27.22 -3.62
N LYS A 226 -14.29 27.91 -3.55
CA LYS A 226 -15.29 27.98 -4.64
C LYS A 226 -14.78 28.63 -5.93
N ARG A 227 -13.71 29.42 -5.86
CA ARG A 227 -13.07 30.08 -7.01
C ARG A 227 -12.02 29.17 -7.67
N GLY A 228 -11.66 28.06 -7.00
CA GLY A 228 -10.59 27.17 -7.40
C GLY A 228 -9.23 27.52 -6.79
N ALA A 229 -9.16 28.51 -5.89
CA ALA A 229 -7.92 28.90 -5.21
C ALA A 229 -7.50 27.76 -4.29
N GLN A 230 -6.21 27.43 -4.28
CA GLN A 230 -5.69 26.28 -3.55
C GLN A 230 -4.73 26.72 -2.45
N SER A 231 -4.65 25.92 -1.38
CA SER A 231 -3.50 26.00 -0.47
C SER A 231 -2.34 25.16 -0.96
N LEU A 232 -1.18 25.34 -0.34
CA LEU A 232 -0.14 24.31 -0.32
C LEU A 232 -0.62 23.07 0.45
N ASP A 233 0.12 21.97 0.31
CA ASP A 233 -0.09 20.76 1.10
C ASP A 233 0.13 21.07 2.60
N SER A 234 -0.70 20.45 3.45
CA SER A 234 -0.50 20.43 4.90
C SER A 234 0.76 19.65 5.27
N THR A 235 1.13 19.72 6.55
CA THR A 235 2.08 18.76 7.12
C THR A 235 1.64 17.33 6.84
N ARG A 236 2.60 16.47 6.48
CA ARG A 236 2.35 15.06 6.20
C ARG A 236 2.40 14.24 7.49
N HIS A 237 1.45 13.33 7.64
CA HIS A 237 1.33 12.44 8.80
C HIS A 237 1.51 10.99 8.39
N LEU A 238 2.30 10.25 9.17
CA LEU A 238 2.56 8.83 8.93
C LEU A 238 1.58 7.96 9.72
N VAL A 239 0.97 6.99 9.04
CA VAL A 239 0.05 6.01 9.61
C VAL A 239 0.56 4.60 9.29
N ALA A 240 0.89 3.83 10.32
CA ALA A 240 1.29 2.44 10.18
C ALA A 240 0.07 1.53 10.29
N VAL A 241 -0.35 0.93 9.18
CA VAL A 241 -1.45 -0.05 9.15
C VAL A 241 -0.89 -1.42 9.48
N VAL A 242 -1.33 -1.98 10.60
CA VAL A 242 -0.88 -3.27 11.13
C VAL A 242 -2.00 -4.30 11.15
N SER A 243 -1.67 -5.57 11.00
CA SER A 243 -2.60 -6.67 11.22
C SER A 243 -2.64 -7.03 12.71
N SER A 244 -3.82 -7.34 13.25
CA SER A 244 -3.94 -7.86 14.62
C SER A 244 -3.04 -9.08 14.80
N SER A 245 -2.31 -9.12 15.92
CA SER A 245 -1.41 -10.23 16.24
C SER A 245 -2.18 -11.56 16.28
N ILE A 246 -1.56 -12.63 15.77
CA ILE A 246 -2.11 -14.01 15.78
C ILE A 246 -2.49 -14.41 17.22
N ILE A 247 -1.74 -13.91 18.21
CA ILE A 247 -1.98 -14.16 19.63
C ILE A 247 -3.33 -13.59 20.09
N CYS A 248 -3.77 -12.44 19.56
CA CYS A 248 -5.10 -11.90 19.88
C CYS A 248 -6.22 -12.66 19.17
N ALA A 249 -5.98 -13.14 17.95
CA ALA A 249 -6.99 -13.87 17.18
C ALA A 249 -7.20 -15.31 17.69
N TYR A 250 -6.13 -15.96 18.18
CA TYR A 250 -6.14 -17.38 18.53
C TYR A 250 -5.67 -17.69 19.94
N GLY A 251 -5.42 -16.69 20.79
CA GLY A 251 -4.87 -16.90 22.13
C GLY A 251 -5.67 -17.88 22.98
N TRP A 252 -7.00 -17.76 22.99
CA TRP A 252 -7.89 -18.70 23.66
C TRP A 252 -7.80 -20.12 23.08
N TRP A 253 -7.75 -20.25 21.75
CA TRP A 253 -7.58 -21.54 21.09
C TRP A 253 -6.24 -22.20 21.41
N ILE A 254 -5.16 -21.41 21.50
CA ILE A 254 -3.83 -21.87 21.88
C ILE A 254 -3.83 -22.34 23.35
N VAL A 255 -4.48 -21.60 24.26
CA VAL A 255 -4.61 -22.00 25.67
C VAL A 255 -5.45 -23.27 25.82
N ILE A 256 -6.56 -23.41 25.08
CA ILE A 256 -7.39 -24.62 25.07
C ILE A 256 -6.59 -25.82 24.53
N LEU A 257 -5.84 -25.63 23.43
CA LEU A 257 -4.97 -26.67 22.87
C LEU A 257 -3.91 -27.13 23.88
N LEU A 258 -3.27 -26.18 24.58
CA LEU A 258 -2.29 -26.49 25.62
C LEU A 258 -2.93 -27.23 26.81
N LEU A 259 -4.13 -26.83 27.25
CA LEU A 259 -4.86 -27.53 28.30
C LEU A 259 -5.25 -28.95 27.88
N LEU A 260 -5.69 -29.16 26.63
CA LEU A 260 -5.98 -30.50 26.10
C LEU A 260 -4.74 -31.39 26.08
N ILE A 261 -3.58 -30.84 25.69
CA ILE A 261 -2.30 -31.56 25.73
C ILE A 261 -1.96 -31.96 27.17
N ILE A 262 -2.13 -31.05 28.14
CA ILE A 262 -1.88 -31.34 29.57
C ILE A 262 -2.82 -32.44 30.07
N VAL A 263 -4.12 -32.37 29.78
CA VAL A 263 -5.10 -33.39 30.17
C VAL A 263 -4.75 -34.74 29.55
N PHE A 264 -4.40 -34.76 28.27
CA PHE A 264 -3.96 -35.99 27.60
C PHE A 264 -2.71 -36.58 28.25
N LEU A 265 -1.73 -35.75 28.61
CA LEU A 265 -0.52 -36.16 29.34
C LEU A 265 -0.85 -36.74 30.71
N VAL A 266 -1.76 -36.11 31.46
CA VAL A 266 -2.22 -36.62 32.77
C VAL A 266 -2.93 -37.96 32.61
N LEU A 267 -3.85 -38.08 31.65
CA LEU A 267 -4.53 -39.35 31.34
C LEU A 267 -3.53 -40.43 30.90
N TYR A 268 -2.52 -40.07 30.11
CA TYR A 268 -1.47 -40.99 29.69
C TYR A 268 -0.63 -41.47 30.88
N ILE A 269 -0.27 -40.58 31.81
CA ILE A 269 0.43 -40.95 33.05
C ILE A 269 -0.44 -41.87 33.92
N ILE A 270 -1.73 -41.58 34.06
CA ILE A 270 -2.69 -42.43 34.80
C ILE A 270 -2.80 -43.81 34.14
N TYR A 271 -2.93 -43.85 32.82
CA TYR A 271 -3.00 -45.10 32.04
C TYR A 271 -1.75 -45.96 32.25
N GLN A 272 -0.56 -45.35 32.14
CA GLN A 272 0.70 -46.05 32.41
C GLN A 272 0.77 -46.58 33.84
N ARG A 273 0.36 -45.78 34.84
CA ARG A 273 0.30 -46.23 36.23
C ARG A 273 -0.69 -47.37 36.44
N SER A 274 -1.86 -47.33 35.80
CA SER A 274 -2.87 -48.39 35.93
C SER A 274 -2.38 -49.71 35.34
N ARG A 275 -1.85 -49.67 34.10
CA ARG A 275 -1.34 -50.87 33.43
C ARG A 275 -0.18 -51.50 34.20
N PHE A 276 0.69 -50.68 34.78
CA PHE A 276 1.79 -51.16 35.63
C PHE A 276 1.33 -51.74 36.98
N LYS A 277 0.22 -51.24 37.55
CA LYS A 277 -0.38 -51.81 38.77
C LYS A 277 -0.91 -53.21 38.54
N GLU A 278 -1.63 -53.43 37.44
CA GLU A 278 -2.21 -54.73 37.11
C GLU A 278 -1.13 -55.81 36.97
N GLU A 279 -0.07 -55.50 36.22
CA GLU A 279 1.06 -56.39 35.99
C GLU A 279 1.79 -56.74 37.30
N LYS A 280 1.96 -55.77 38.20
CA LYS A 280 2.53 -55.99 39.54
C LYS A 280 1.66 -56.85 40.45
N THR A 281 0.34 -56.67 40.42
CA THR A 281 -0.57 -57.47 41.27
C THR A 281 -0.60 -58.94 40.87
N ARG A 282 -0.47 -59.23 39.57
CA ARG A 282 -0.35 -60.59 39.07
C ARG A 282 0.94 -61.26 39.54
N ILE A 283 2.07 -60.56 39.42
CA ILE A 283 3.38 -61.07 39.85
C ILE A 283 3.41 -61.36 41.36
N ARG A 284 2.84 -60.49 42.21
CA ARG A 284 2.72 -60.75 43.66
C ARG A 284 1.90 -62.02 43.96
N LYS A 285 0.75 -62.17 43.30
CA LYS A 285 -0.12 -63.32 43.50
C LYS A 285 0.55 -64.63 43.05
N GLU A 286 1.25 -64.61 41.92
CA GLU A 286 2.05 -65.75 41.45
C GLU A 286 3.20 -66.08 42.41
N ASN A 287 3.87 -65.07 42.98
CA ASN A 287 4.94 -65.28 43.98
C ASN A 287 4.40 -65.90 45.28
N ASP A 288 3.24 -65.45 45.77
CA ASP A 288 2.56 -66.03 46.93
C ASP A 288 2.09 -67.48 46.69
N GLU A 289 1.59 -67.77 45.48
CA GLU A 289 1.22 -69.13 45.08
C GLU A 289 2.45 -70.05 44.98
N VAL A 290 3.56 -69.56 44.42
CA VAL A 290 4.83 -70.30 44.34
C VAL A 290 5.36 -70.61 45.73
N LYS A 291 5.33 -69.63 46.65
CA LYS A 291 5.72 -69.82 48.06
C LYS A 291 4.94 -70.94 48.74
N ASN A 292 3.62 -70.93 48.60
CA ASN A 292 2.74 -71.94 49.21
C ASN A 292 2.86 -73.33 48.54
N LYS A 293 3.10 -73.39 47.22
CA LYS A 293 3.32 -74.65 46.51
C LYS A 293 4.66 -75.26 46.88
N LEU A 294 5.72 -74.45 46.96
CA LEU A 294 7.05 -74.90 47.37
C LEU A 294 7.05 -75.41 48.80
N SER A 295 6.43 -74.70 49.75
CA SER A 295 6.35 -75.16 51.15
C SER A 295 5.62 -76.51 51.28
N ARG A 296 4.57 -76.74 50.48
CA ARG A 296 3.88 -78.04 50.43
C ARG A 296 4.73 -79.14 49.82
N ILE A 297 5.51 -78.83 48.77
CA ILE A 297 6.42 -79.78 48.13
C ILE A 297 7.55 -80.17 49.10
N PHE A 298 8.16 -79.20 49.79
CA PHE A 298 9.20 -79.48 50.79
C PHE A 298 8.66 -80.25 52.00
N ALA A 299 7.43 -79.96 52.45
CA ALA A 299 6.77 -80.74 53.50
C ALA A 299 6.51 -82.20 53.08
N ALA A 300 6.00 -82.41 51.86
CA ALA A 300 5.77 -83.77 51.33
C ALA A 300 7.08 -84.54 51.10
N LEU A 301 8.12 -83.87 50.57
CA LEU A 301 9.46 -84.47 50.43
C LEU A 301 10.06 -84.86 51.78
N ARG A 302 9.85 -84.03 52.81
CA ARG A 302 10.29 -84.33 54.17
C ARG A 302 9.56 -85.54 54.75
N GLU A 303 8.25 -85.63 54.53
CA GLU A 303 7.42 -86.78 54.93
C GLU A 303 7.87 -88.06 54.21
N GLU A 304 8.11 -88.01 52.90
CA GLU A 304 8.60 -89.15 52.11
C GLU A 304 10.02 -89.57 52.50
N VAL A 305 10.91 -88.61 52.81
CA VAL A 305 12.24 -88.88 53.39
C VAL A 305 12.14 -89.53 54.77
N ASP A 306 11.21 -89.10 55.62
CA ASP A 306 10.98 -89.71 56.93
C ASP A 306 10.38 -91.13 56.80
N GLU A 307 9.47 -91.35 55.84
CA GLU A 307 8.77 -92.63 55.59
C GLU A 307 9.68 -93.69 54.93
N LEU A 308 10.52 -93.29 53.96
CA LEU A 308 11.53 -94.16 53.33
C LEU A 308 12.54 -94.70 54.36
N ILE A 309 12.78 -93.98 55.44
CA ILE A 309 13.70 -94.36 56.51
C ILE A 309 13.00 -95.21 57.58
N GLU A 310 11.71 -94.98 57.86
CA GLU A 310 10.91 -95.85 58.74
C GLU A 310 10.74 -97.27 58.15
N LEU A 311 10.70 -97.39 56.83
CA LEU A 311 10.77 -98.67 56.11
C LEU A 311 12.17 -99.32 56.18
N ALA A 312 13.24 -98.53 56.28
CA ALA A 312 14.61 -99.02 56.44
C ALA A 312 14.88 -99.56 57.87
N ASP A 313 14.32 -98.91 58.90
CA ASP A 313 14.48 -99.28 60.33
C ASP A 313 13.88 -100.66 60.70
N LYS A 314 13.05 -101.26 59.84
CA LYS A 314 12.44 -102.60 60.05
C LYS A 314 13.30 -103.79 59.59
N LYS A 315 14.52 -103.56 59.07
CA LYS A 315 15.51 -104.63 58.75
C LYS A 315 16.70 -104.59 59.72
N PRO A 316 17.08 -105.71 60.37
CA PRO A 316 18.09 -105.68 61.42
C PRO A 316 19.52 -105.64 60.84
N GLY A 317 20.17 -104.47 60.93
CA GLY A 317 21.61 -104.32 60.76
C GLY A 317 22.03 -102.95 60.22
N TYR A 318 22.76 -102.18 61.03
CA TYR A 318 23.40 -100.85 60.83
C TYR A 318 22.60 -99.61 61.28
N SER A 319 22.84 -99.11 62.50
CA SER A 319 22.12 -97.95 63.07
C SER A 319 22.89 -96.62 63.16
N GLU A 320 24.10 -96.51 62.59
CA GLU A 320 24.94 -95.30 62.72
C GLU A 320 25.11 -94.52 61.41
N PRO A 321 25.42 -95.14 60.24
CA PRO A 321 25.58 -94.39 58.98
C PRO A 321 24.26 -93.80 58.46
N GLU A 322 23.15 -94.51 58.62
CA GLU A 322 21.84 -94.12 58.09
C GLU A 322 21.21 -92.94 58.87
N ARG A 323 21.42 -92.87 60.20
CA ARG A 323 21.08 -91.70 61.02
C ARG A 323 21.83 -90.45 60.58
N LYS A 324 23.11 -90.59 60.24
CA LYS A 324 23.95 -89.48 59.77
C LYS A 324 23.53 -89.00 58.37
N ILE A 325 23.04 -89.90 57.52
CA ILE A 325 22.44 -89.55 56.22
C ILE A 325 21.09 -88.85 56.43
N LYS A 326 20.26 -89.31 57.38
CA LYS A 326 18.99 -88.63 57.75
C LYS A 326 19.22 -87.19 58.18
N GLU A 327 20.15 -86.97 59.12
CA GLU A 327 20.48 -85.63 59.60
C GLU A 327 21.00 -84.75 58.46
N ARG A 328 21.90 -85.26 57.60
CA ARG A 328 22.42 -84.49 56.46
C ARG A 328 21.37 -84.19 55.39
N LEU A 329 20.48 -85.14 55.09
CA LEU A 329 19.45 -84.93 54.06
C LEU A 329 18.40 -83.93 54.57
N ARG A 330 18.02 -84.03 55.85
CA ARG A 330 17.14 -83.08 56.52
C ARG A 330 17.77 -81.69 56.61
N GLU A 331 19.03 -81.60 57.01
CA GLU A 331 19.79 -80.36 57.04
C GLU A 331 19.92 -79.75 55.64
N SER A 332 20.17 -80.55 54.59
CA SER A 332 20.21 -80.08 53.21
C SER A 332 18.84 -79.60 52.69
N LEU A 333 17.75 -80.24 53.12
CA LEU A 333 16.38 -79.82 52.78
C LEU A 333 16.01 -78.52 53.49
N ASP A 334 16.32 -78.39 54.79
CA ASP A 334 16.08 -77.18 55.57
C ASP A 334 16.89 -75.99 55.00
N ILE A 335 18.16 -76.21 54.63
CA ILE A 335 19.00 -75.19 53.97
C ILE A 335 18.41 -74.78 52.61
N SER A 336 17.89 -75.74 51.84
CA SER A 336 17.29 -75.46 50.53
C SER A 336 15.98 -74.70 50.66
N GLU A 337 15.14 -75.05 51.64
CA GLU A 337 13.91 -74.33 51.96
C GLU A 337 14.21 -72.91 52.42
N GLU A 338 15.18 -72.71 53.30
CA GLU A 338 15.59 -71.40 53.79
C GLU A 338 16.15 -70.51 52.67
N PHE A 339 17.01 -71.08 51.80
CA PHE A 339 17.56 -70.37 50.64
C PHE A 339 16.46 -69.94 49.67
N ILE A 340 15.54 -70.83 49.33
CA ILE A 340 14.44 -70.54 48.40
C ILE A 340 13.43 -69.57 49.02
N ALA A 341 13.12 -69.70 50.32
CA ALA A 341 12.27 -68.77 51.04
C ALA A 341 12.87 -67.35 51.08
N LYS A 342 14.20 -67.26 51.23
CA LYS A 342 14.93 -65.99 51.15
C LYS A 342 14.85 -65.38 49.76
N GLU A 343 15.05 -66.18 48.70
CA GLU A 343 15.01 -65.68 47.33
C GLU A 343 13.61 -65.18 46.93
N VAL A 344 12.56 -65.91 47.33
CA VAL A 344 11.17 -65.48 47.15
C VAL A 344 10.86 -64.18 47.93
N ALA A 345 11.43 -64.04 49.14
CA ALA A 345 11.29 -62.82 49.94
C ALA A 345 12.07 -61.63 49.37
N ASP A 346 13.23 -61.87 48.75
CA ASP A 346 14.02 -60.83 48.08
C ASP A 346 13.33 -60.33 46.80
N VAL A 347 12.66 -61.21 46.03
CA VAL A 347 11.78 -60.83 44.92
C VAL A 347 10.63 -59.91 45.42
N ASP A 348 9.96 -60.27 46.52
CA ASP A 348 8.92 -59.43 47.12
C ASP A 348 9.44 -58.07 47.59
N LYS A 349 10.66 -58.04 48.15
CA LYS A 349 11.33 -56.82 48.60
C LYS A 349 11.73 -55.92 47.44
N GLU A 350 12.18 -56.47 46.33
CA GLU A 350 12.53 -55.71 45.13
C GLU A 350 11.30 -55.10 44.44
N ILE A 351 10.18 -55.83 44.44
CA ILE A 351 8.87 -55.31 44.01
C ILE A 351 8.46 -54.11 44.88
N LYS A 352 8.68 -54.16 46.20
CA LYS A 352 8.42 -53.06 47.16
C LYS A 352 9.40 -51.88 47.04
N LEU A 353 10.67 -52.13 46.75
CA LEU A 353 11.68 -51.06 46.58
C LEU A 353 11.41 -50.25 45.30
N LYS A 354 11.00 -50.90 44.21
CA LYS A 354 10.54 -50.21 42.99
C LYS A 354 9.22 -49.45 43.16
N GLU A 355 8.44 -49.68 44.22
CA GLU A 355 7.28 -48.82 44.57
C GLU A 355 7.73 -47.46 45.13
N LYS A 356 8.74 -47.43 46.01
CA LYS A 356 9.24 -46.17 46.60
C LYS A 356 10.05 -45.30 45.63
N GLY A 357 10.65 -45.89 44.60
CA GLY A 357 11.44 -45.15 43.60
C GLY A 357 10.61 -44.41 42.55
N GLY A 358 9.32 -44.76 42.39
CA GLY A 358 8.43 -44.19 41.35
C GLY A 358 7.47 -43.08 41.85
N GLU A 359 7.62 -42.64 43.10
CA GLU A 359 6.82 -41.57 43.73
C GLU A 359 7.53 -40.20 43.75
N LYS A 360 8.68 -40.04 43.08
CA LYS A 360 9.35 -38.74 42.93
C LYS A 360 9.01 -38.04 41.62
#